data_AF-A0A7J8IGR2-F1
#
_entry.id   AF-A0A7J8IGR2-F1
#
_cell.length_a   1.000
_cell.length_b   1.000
_cell.length_c   1.000
_cell.angle_alpha   90.00
_cell.angle_beta   90.00
_cell.angle_gamma   90.00
#
_symmetry.space_group_name_H-M   'P 1'
#
loop_
_entity.id
_entity.type
_entity.pdbx_description
1 polymer ?
#
loop_
_entity_poly.entity_id
_entity_poly.type
_entity_poly.pdbx_seq_one_letter_code
_entity_poly.pdbx_strand_id
1 'polypeptide(L)'
;MPMPASTLTIAVGSWTEMKPETCSSNDLAAARRSFSPSEADFRCIGVCGHVEYPCRFQNASATTQEIIPHRVFAPMCLKGACQETLLRLIPPCLSAAHSVLGTHPFSRLDVLIVPANFPSLGMARSYLDDIPLDT
;
A
#
# COMPACT_ATOMS: atom_id res chain seq x y z
N MET A 1 20.88 -2.31 20.94
CA MET A 1 20.83 -1.82 19.55
C MET A 1 20.14 -0.47 19.57
N PRO A 2 20.65 0.57 18.88
CA PRO A 2 19.91 1.83 18.77
C PRO A 2 18.65 1.55 17.94
N MET A 3 17.47 1.91 18.46
CA MET A 3 16.22 1.86 17.70
C MET A 3 16.40 2.64 16.38
N PRO A 4 15.87 2.16 15.24
CA PRO A 4 15.80 3.00 14.06
C PRO A 4 14.99 4.25 14.42
N ALA A 5 15.51 5.42 14.06
CA ALA A 5 14.84 6.69 14.32
C ALA A 5 13.47 6.69 13.64
N SER A 6 12.40 6.63 14.43
CA SER A 6 11.04 6.82 13.94
C SER A 6 10.92 8.25 13.41
N THR A 7 11.00 8.40 12.09
CA THR A 7 10.95 9.70 11.43
C THR A 7 9.48 10.08 11.21
N LEU A 8 8.98 10.99 12.05
CA LEU A 8 7.72 11.68 11.77
C LEU A 8 7.97 12.74 10.69
N THR A 9 7.13 12.78 9.66
CA THR A 9 7.19 13.83 8.64
C THR A 9 5.78 14.34 8.39
N ILE A 10 5.63 15.65 8.37
CA ILE A 10 4.34 16.31 8.22
C ILE A 10 4.35 17.04 6.88
N ALA A 11 3.34 16.77 6.05
CA ALA A 11 3.14 17.45 4.78
C ALA A 11 1.94 18.39 4.90
N VAL A 12 2.21 19.70 5.00
CA VAL A 12 1.16 20.72 5.13
C VAL A 12 0.70 21.15 3.74
N GLY A 13 -0.61 21.03 3.46
CA GLY A 13 -1.20 21.37 2.16
C GLY A 13 -2.67 20.96 2.05
N SER A 14 -3.28 21.30 0.90
CA SER A 14 -4.64 20.83 0.56
C SER A 14 -4.54 19.53 -0.24
N TRP A 15 -4.80 18.42 0.44
CA TRP A 15 -4.73 17.07 -0.14
C TRP A 15 -6.10 16.42 -0.12
N THR A 16 -6.44 15.76 -1.22
CA THR A 16 -7.68 15.00 -1.33
C THR A 16 -7.35 13.54 -1.60
N GLU A 17 -8.08 12.66 -0.93
CA GLU A 17 -8.02 11.23 -1.22
C GLU A 17 -8.57 10.95 -2.62
N MET A 18 -7.75 10.35 -3.46
CA MET A 18 -8.09 9.97 -4.82
C MET A 18 -8.83 8.63 -4.78
N LYS A 19 -10.14 8.69 -5.03
CA LYS A 19 -10.97 7.50 -5.20
C LYS A 19 -11.15 7.19 -6.69
N PRO A 20 -11.21 5.90 -7.06
CA PRO A 20 -11.60 5.53 -8.41
C PRO A 20 -12.97 6.13 -8.71
N GLU A 21 -13.14 6.73 -9.89
CA GLU A 21 -14.49 7.16 -10.29
C GLU A 21 -15.31 5.89 -10.51
N THR A 22 -16.38 5.72 -9.72
CA THR A 22 -17.37 4.69 -9.98
C THR A 22 -18.08 5.07 -11.27
N CYS A 23 -17.67 4.45 -12.38
CA CYS A 23 -18.39 4.57 -13.64
C CYS A 23 -19.83 4.10 -13.43
N SER A 24 -20.78 5.05 -13.35
CA SER A 24 -22.17 4.77 -13.63
C SER A 24 -22.34 4.72 -15.16
N SER A 25 -22.03 3.58 -15.76
CA SER A 25 -22.55 3.23 -17.08
C SER A 25 -22.42 1.73 -17.31
N ASN A 26 -23.56 1.07 -17.48
CA ASN A 26 -23.64 -0.25 -18.09
C ASN A 26 -22.93 -0.19 -19.46
N ASP A 27 -21.82 -0.89 -19.64
CA ASP A 27 -21.68 -1.91 -20.68
C ASP A 27 -20.24 -2.45 -20.80
N LEU A 28 -20.19 -3.79 -20.85
CA LEU A 28 -19.21 -4.66 -21.53
C LEU A 28 -17.76 -4.69 -21.04
N ALA A 29 -17.53 -5.69 -20.17
CA ALA A 29 -16.60 -6.80 -20.39
C ALA A 29 -15.36 -6.52 -21.27
N ALA A 30 -14.24 -6.19 -20.64
CA ALA A 30 -12.92 -6.48 -21.20
C ALA A 30 -11.88 -6.72 -20.10
N ALA A 31 -11.32 -7.93 -20.13
CA ALA A 31 -10.09 -8.37 -19.48
C ALA A 31 -10.03 -8.39 -17.93
N ARG A 32 -10.83 -9.28 -17.31
CA ARG A 32 -10.26 -10.10 -16.22
C ARG A 32 -9.16 -10.95 -16.85
N ARG A 33 -7.92 -10.47 -16.83
CA ARG A 33 -6.76 -11.34 -17.04
C ARG A 33 -6.65 -12.14 -15.75
N SER A 34 -7.31 -13.31 -15.75
CA SER A 34 -7.12 -14.33 -14.74
C SER A 34 -5.66 -14.76 -14.81
N PHE A 35 -4.83 -14.14 -13.98
CA PHE A 35 -3.55 -14.72 -13.63
C PHE A 35 -3.89 -15.97 -12.82
N SER A 36 -3.59 -17.13 -13.42
CA SER A 36 -3.63 -18.40 -12.71
C SER A 36 -2.77 -18.27 -11.45
N PRO A 37 -3.25 -18.70 -10.27
CA PRO A 37 -2.42 -18.71 -9.08
C PRO A 37 -1.25 -19.64 -9.36
N SER A 38 -0.06 -19.06 -9.59
CA SER A 38 1.18 -19.82 -9.57
C SER A 38 1.35 -20.32 -8.15
N GLU A 39 1.61 -21.63 -7.99
CA GLU A 39 1.83 -22.27 -6.69
C GLU A 39 2.86 -21.46 -5.90
N ALA A 40 2.38 -20.68 -4.94
CA ALA A 40 3.22 -19.98 -4.00
C ALA A 40 3.72 -21.02 -3.01
N ASP A 41 5.02 -21.28 -3.05
CA ASP A 41 5.77 -22.09 -2.10
C ASP A 41 5.55 -21.48 -0.69
N PHE A 42 4.57 -22.02 0.05
CA PHE A 42 4.22 -21.60 1.41
C PHE A 42 5.37 -21.96 2.36
N ARG A 43 6.43 -21.16 2.38
CA ARG A 43 7.45 -21.23 3.43
C ARG A 43 7.25 -20.10 4.43
N CYS A 44 6.26 -20.27 5.29
CA CYS A 44 6.16 -19.51 6.54
C CYS A 44 5.82 -20.45 7.69
N ILE A 45 6.80 -21.30 8.06
CA ILE A 45 6.84 -21.96 9.37
C ILE A 45 8.17 -21.57 10.00
N GLY A 46 8.23 -20.35 10.54
CA GLY A 46 9.39 -19.83 11.24
C GLY A 46 8.93 -19.00 12.42
N VAL A 47 9.40 -19.35 13.62
CA VAL A 47 9.23 -18.51 14.81
C VAL A 47 9.91 -17.18 14.52
N CYS A 48 9.14 -16.11 14.55
CA CYS A 48 9.62 -14.77 14.33
C CYS A 48 10.40 -14.27 15.58
N GLY A 49 11.59 -13.70 15.39
CA GLY A 49 12.44 -13.22 16.49
C GLY A 49 12.10 -11.83 17.02
N HIS A 50 10.91 -11.29 16.73
CA HIS A 50 10.51 -9.96 17.19
C HIS A 50 9.81 -10.04 18.56
N VAL A 51 9.99 -8.97 19.34
CA VAL A 51 9.25 -8.72 20.60
C VAL A 51 7.74 -8.55 20.31
N GLU A 52 6.90 -8.56 21.36
CA GLU A 52 5.42 -8.45 21.33
C GLU A 52 4.92 -7.26 20.47
N TYR A 53 4.94 -7.43 19.16
CA TYR A 53 4.43 -6.51 18.15
C TYR A 53 3.66 -7.35 17.13
N PRO A 54 2.49 -6.89 16.65
CA PRO A 54 1.68 -7.63 15.70
C PRO A 54 2.49 -7.99 14.45
N CYS A 55 2.74 -9.30 14.29
CA CYS A 55 3.46 -9.83 13.14
C CYS A 55 2.52 -10.04 11.97
N ARG A 56 2.65 -9.22 10.92
CA ARG A 56 1.91 -9.49 9.68
C ARG A 56 2.39 -10.74 8.96
N PHE A 57 3.64 -11.16 9.12
CA PHE A 57 4.18 -12.35 8.43
C PHE A 57 3.58 -13.67 8.93
N GLN A 58 3.11 -13.72 10.19
CA GLN A 58 2.42 -14.88 10.75
C GLN A 58 0.90 -14.82 10.54
N ASN A 59 0.37 -13.68 10.09
CA ASN A 59 -1.05 -13.51 9.86
C ASN A 59 -1.42 -14.11 8.50
N ALA A 60 -2.14 -15.23 8.51
CA ALA A 60 -2.55 -15.93 7.29
C ALA A 60 -3.30 -15.02 6.29
N SER A 61 -4.13 -14.09 6.78
CA SER A 61 -4.85 -13.13 5.95
C SER A 61 -3.93 -12.10 5.30
N ALA A 62 -2.83 -11.74 5.95
CA ALA A 62 -1.83 -10.84 5.38
C ALA A 62 -0.93 -11.58 4.36
N THR A 63 -0.66 -12.87 4.58
CA THR A 63 0.13 -13.69 3.66
C THR A 63 -0.56 -13.89 2.31
N THR A 64 -1.88 -14.12 2.32
CA THR A 64 -2.69 -14.28 1.10
C THR A 64 -3.07 -12.96 0.43
N GLN A 65 -2.75 -11.83 1.05
CA GLN A 65 -3.09 -10.51 0.52
C GLN A 65 -2.07 -10.04 -0.53
N GLU A 66 -2.34 -10.36 -1.80
CA GLU A 66 -1.50 -9.92 -2.94
C GLU A 66 -1.43 -8.39 -3.06
N ILE A 67 -2.53 -7.70 -2.74
CA ILE A 67 -2.60 -6.22 -2.78
C ILE A 67 -2.92 -5.71 -1.39
N ILE A 68 -1.91 -5.10 -0.75
CA ILE A 68 -2.06 -4.39 0.51
C ILE A 68 -3.09 -3.24 0.37
N PRO A 69 -3.92 -2.96 1.39
CA PRO A 69 -4.83 -1.82 1.34
C PRO A 69 -4.00 -0.56 1.16
N HIS A 70 -4.43 0.31 0.25
CA HIS A 70 -3.69 1.53 -0.06
C HIS A 70 -4.62 2.72 -0.28
N ARG A 71 -4.14 3.92 0.08
CA ARG A 71 -4.83 5.18 -0.20
C ARG A 71 -3.87 6.14 -0.89
N VAL A 72 -4.37 6.88 -1.86
CA VAL A 72 -3.60 7.86 -2.62
C VAL A 72 -4.12 9.23 -2.28
N PHE A 73 -3.24 10.13 -1.88
CA PHE A 73 -3.53 11.52 -1.59
C PHE A 73 -2.78 12.40 -2.58
N ALA A 74 -3.47 13.36 -3.18
CA ALA A 74 -2.85 14.27 -4.12
C ALA A 74 -3.55 15.64 -4.11
N PRO A 75 -2.90 16.70 -4.62
CA PRO A 75 -3.53 17.99 -4.81
C PRO A 75 -4.68 17.90 -5.80
N MET A 76 -5.71 18.74 -5.61
CA MET A 76 -6.89 18.75 -6.49
C MET A 76 -6.54 19.03 -7.96
N CYS A 77 -5.50 19.82 -8.22
CA CYS A 77 -5.05 20.10 -9.59
C CYS A 77 -4.51 18.86 -10.33
N LEU A 78 -4.14 17.78 -9.61
CA LEU A 78 -3.64 16.53 -10.18
C LEU A 78 -4.67 15.40 -10.17
N LYS A 79 -5.92 15.68 -9.79
CA LYS A 79 -6.98 14.66 -9.66
C LYS A 79 -7.15 13.84 -10.94
N GLY A 80 -7.27 14.48 -12.10
CA GLY A 80 -7.46 13.78 -13.38
C GLY A 80 -6.31 12.84 -13.73
N ALA A 81 -5.06 13.31 -13.63
CA ALA A 81 -3.87 12.50 -13.89
C ALA A 81 -3.75 11.31 -12.92
N CYS A 82 -4.08 11.53 -11.64
CA CYS A 82 -4.08 10.46 -10.65
C CYS A 82 -5.14 9.39 -10.96
N GLN A 83 -6.34 9.81 -11.36
CA GLN A 83 -7.44 8.89 -11.67
C GLN A 83 -7.19 8.07 -12.93
N GLU A 84 -6.62 8.69 -13.97
CA GLU A 84 -6.39 8.02 -15.25
C GLU A 84 -5.21 7.05 -15.21
N THR A 85 -4.13 7.44 -14.52
CA THR A 85 -2.86 6.72 -14.55
C THR A 85 -2.55 6.06 -13.21
N LEU A 86 -2.41 6.85 -12.16
CA LEU A 86 -1.84 6.38 -10.90
C LEU A 86 -2.71 5.33 -10.19
N LEU A 87 -4.02 5.56 -10.10
CA LEU A 87 -4.96 4.62 -9.48
C LEU A 87 -5.03 3.27 -10.22
N ARG A 88 -4.73 3.26 -11.53
CA ARG A 88 -4.67 2.02 -12.32
C ARG A 88 -3.34 1.30 -12.19
N LEU A 89 -2.24 2.03 -11.98
CA LEU A 89 -0.89 1.48 -11.90
C LEU A 89 -0.52 0.91 -10.52
N ILE A 90 -1.01 1.50 -9.42
CA ILE A 90 -0.60 1.06 -8.08
C ILE A 90 -0.98 -0.40 -7.79
N PRO A 91 -2.22 -0.86 -8.01
CA PRO A 91 -2.60 -2.25 -7.72
C PRO A 91 -1.71 -3.32 -8.38
N PRO A 92 -1.42 -3.27 -9.71
CA PRO A 92 -0.53 -4.26 -10.32
C PRO A 92 0.92 -4.16 -9.82
N CYS A 93 1.41 -2.95 -9.51
CA CYS A 93 2.74 -2.79 -8.91
C CYS A 93 2.81 -3.45 -7.52
N LEU A 94 1.76 -3.33 -6.69
CA LEU A 94 1.70 -3.95 -5.38
C LEU A 94 1.60 -5.48 -5.47
N SER A 95 0.78 -6.01 -6.39
CA SER A 95 0.69 -7.45 -6.65
C SER A 95 2.02 -8.03 -7.11
N ALA A 96 2.73 -7.34 -8.01
CA ALA A 96 4.06 -7.74 -8.44
C ALA A 96 5.08 -7.69 -7.29
N ALA A 97 5.02 -6.64 -6.45
CA ALA A 97 5.89 -6.54 -5.28
C ALA A 97 5.64 -7.67 -4.29
N HIS A 98 4.37 -8.04 -4.03
CA HIS A 98 4.03 -9.20 -3.19
C HIS A 98 4.55 -10.51 -3.79
N SER A 99 4.45 -10.68 -5.11
CA SER A 99 4.96 -11.89 -5.79
C SER A 99 6.49 -12.03 -5.69
N VAL A 100 7.23 -10.92 -5.69
CA VAL A 100 8.70 -10.91 -5.67
C VAL A 100 9.27 -10.87 -4.24
N LEU A 101 8.67 -10.08 -3.36
CA LEU A 101 9.18 -9.78 -2.02
C LEU A 101 8.38 -10.45 -0.89
N GLY A 102 7.18 -10.95 -1.18
CA GLY A 102 6.26 -11.53 -0.21
C GLY A 102 5.41 -10.49 0.53
N THR A 103 4.94 -10.87 1.72
CA THR A 103 4.03 -10.06 2.53
C THR A 103 4.65 -8.72 2.92
N HIS A 104 3.90 -7.64 2.71
CA HIS A 104 4.32 -6.31 3.12
C HIS A 104 4.24 -6.15 4.66
N PRO A 105 5.28 -5.59 5.32
CA PRO A 105 5.37 -5.55 6.78
C PRO A 105 4.30 -4.67 7.44
N PHE A 106 3.87 -3.60 6.77
CA PHE A 106 2.83 -2.69 7.28
C PHE A 106 1.44 -3.15 6.87
N SER A 107 0.41 -2.79 7.66
CA SER A 107 -1.00 -3.15 7.44
C SER A 107 -1.64 -2.42 6.26
N ARG A 108 -1.11 -1.25 5.92
CA ARG A 108 -1.59 -0.38 4.85
C ARG A 108 -0.45 0.47 4.27
N LEU A 109 -0.62 0.89 3.02
CA LEU A 109 0.29 1.80 2.33
C LEU A 109 -0.42 3.10 1.93
N ASP A 110 0.06 4.24 2.40
CA ASP A 110 -0.44 5.55 1.94
C ASP A 110 0.56 6.24 1.03
N VAL A 111 0.08 6.65 -0.15
CA VAL A 111 0.88 7.34 -1.17
C VAL A 111 0.45 8.79 -1.20
N LEU A 112 1.37 9.69 -0.89
CA LEU A 112 1.16 11.14 -1.00
C LEU A 112 1.92 11.68 -2.21
N ILE A 113 1.20 12.20 -3.20
CA ILE A 113 1.79 12.89 -4.35
C ILE A 113 2.07 14.32 -3.94
N VAL A 114 3.33 14.72 -4.00
CA VAL A 114 3.78 16.05 -3.57
C VAL A 114 3.97 17.00 -4.77
N PRO A 115 3.81 18.33 -4.60
CA PRO A 115 4.15 19.31 -5.62
C PRO A 115 5.61 19.20 -6.08
N ALA A 116 5.88 19.68 -7.30
CA ALA A 116 7.20 19.65 -7.92
C ALA A 116 8.31 20.39 -7.13
N ASN A 117 7.94 21.27 -6.20
CA ASN A 117 8.86 21.97 -5.31
C ASN A 117 9.40 21.09 -4.18
N PHE A 118 8.96 19.83 -4.06
CA PHE A 118 9.53 18.89 -3.12
C PHE A 118 10.95 18.52 -3.58
N PRO A 119 12.00 18.74 -2.77
CA PRO A 119 13.39 18.63 -3.20
C PRO A 119 13.88 17.18 -3.40
N SER A 120 13.01 16.18 -3.25
CA SER A 120 13.30 14.77 -3.46
C SER A 120 12.27 14.15 -4.42
N LEU A 121 12.63 13.05 -5.08
CA LEU A 121 11.71 12.27 -5.91
C LEU A 121 10.67 11.50 -5.07
N GLY A 122 10.95 11.27 -3.79
CA GLY A 122 10.03 10.56 -2.90
C GLY A 122 10.64 10.32 -1.52
N MET A 123 9.78 9.93 -0.57
CA MET A 123 10.19 9.53 0.78
C MET A 123 9.38 8.31 1.19
N ALA A 124 10.05 7.16 1.34
CA ALA A 124 9.45 5.98 1.95
C ALA A 124 9.46 6.16 3.46
N ARG A 125 8.28 6.15 4.08
CA ARG A 125 8.13 6.32 5.52
C ARG A 125 7.39 5.14 6.12
N SER A 126 7.97 4.64 7.20
CA SER A 126 7.47 3.54 7.99
C SER A 126 6.82 4.12 9.24
N TYR A 127 5.51 4.04 9.35
CA TYR A 127 4.79 4.32 10.59
C TYR A 127 4.30 3.00 11.18
N LEU A 128 4.57 2.80 12.47
CA LEU A 128 4.05 1.68 13.25
C LEU A 128 2.72 2.14 13.86
N ASP A 129 1.63 1.93 13.14
CA ASP A 129 0.28 2.15 13.66
C ASP A 129 -0.31 0.81 14.09
N ASP A 130 -0.17 0.48 15.37
CA ASP A 130 -1.03 -0.46 16.10
C ASP A 130 -0.94 -0.10 17.59
N ILE A 131 -1.57 1.01 17.99
CA ILE A 131 -1.94 1.24 19.39
C ILE A 131 -3.33 0.61 19.56
N PRO A 132 -3.49 -0.45 20.36
CA PRO A 132 -4.81 -0.95 20.68
C PRO A 132 -5.53 0.13 21.51
N LEU A 133 -6.62 0.67 20.95
CA LEU A 133 -7.65 1.32 21.76
C LEU A 133 -8.42 0.19 22.45
N ASP A 134 -7.89 -0.28 23.58
CA ASP A 134 -8.67 -1.10 24.51
C ASP A 134 -9.87 -0.25 24.97
N THR A 135 -11.07 -0.80 24.77
CA THR A 135 -12.33 -0.35 25.40
C THR A 135 -12.81 -1.46 26.31
#